data_AF-A0A9E5FYK4-F1
#
_entry.id   AF-A0A9E5FYK4-F1
#
_cell.length_a   1.000
_cell.length_b   1.000
_cell.length_c   1.000
_cell.angle_alpha   90.00
_cell.angle_beta   90.00
_cell.angle_gamma   90.00
#
_symmetry.space_group_name_H-M   'P 1'
#
loop_
_entity.id
_entity.type
_entity.pdbx_description
1 polymer ?
#
loop_
_entity_poly.entity_id
_entity_poly.type
_entity_poly.pdbx_seq_one_letter_code
_entity_poly.pdbx_strand_id
1 'polypeptide(L)'
;MITVNWNPSPKELRHWAVATACALAVMGSLFHFVDWGIFRAGHEMAPIMWVFGAFALVTAGTGAKIGLPAYWAWMSFVFIVGTVVGTVALGIVYYLVMTPMALVARAFGRDRLDVRTAAGHTRWHPLPRKSHMTLLDSSSVTPAWSTPI
;
A
#
# COMPACT_ATOMS: atom_id res chain seq x y z
N MET A 1 -13.10 5.79 4.41
CA MET A 1 -13.40 4.93 5.57
C MET A 1 -14.28 3.79 5.10
N ILE A 2 -13.78 2.55 5.07
CA ILE A 2 -14.58 1.37 4.67
C ILE A 2 -15.49 1.05 5.85
N THR A 3 -16.79 1.28 5.70
CA THR A 3 -17.79 0.90 6.71
C THR A 3 -18.14 -0.58 6.47
N VAL A 4 -17.52 -1.48 7.23
CA VAL A 4 -17.89 -2.90 7.19
C VAL A 4 -19.32 -3.01 7.71
N ASN A 5 -20.24 -3.43 6.85
CA ASN A 5 -21.64 -3.64 7.24
C ASN A 5 -21.75 -4.99 7.97
N TRP A 6 -21.78 -4.92 9.31
CA TRP A 6 -21.82 -6.10 10.19
C TRP A 6 -23.21 -6.73 10.30
N ASN A 7 -24.26 -6.06 9.83
CA ASN A 7 -25.62 -6.59 9.80
C ASN A 7 -26.18 -6.63 8.35
N PRO A 8 -25.59 -7.47 7.49
CA PRO A 8 -25.98 -7.54 6.09
C PRO A 8 -27.42 -8.06 5.97
N SER A 9 -28.14 -7.53 4.99
CA SER A 9 -29.46 -8.05 4.63
C SER A 9 -29.35 -9.50 4.15
N PRO A 10 -30.41 -10.33 4.31
CA PRO A 10 -30.39 -11.72 3.83
C PRO A 10 -30.06 -11.86 2.32
N LYS A 11 -30.35 -10.83 1.52
CA LYS A 11 -30.04 -10.79 0.07
C LYS A 11 -28.55 -10.54 -0.20
N GLU A 12 -27.91 -9.68 0.58
CA GLU A 12 -26.46 -9.42 0.48
C GLU A 12 -25.66 -10.65 0.89
N LEU A 13 -26.10 -11.36 1.93
CA LEU A 13 -25.47 -12.59 2.38
C LEU A 13 -25.49 -13.67 1.29
N ARG A 14 -26.59 -13.79 0.54
CA ARG A 14 -26.69 -14.69 -0.61
C ARG A 14 -25.77 -14.28 -1.75
N HIS A 15 -25.69 -12.98 -2.07
CA HIS A 15 -24.76 -12.49 -3.09
C HIS A 15 -23.31 -12.80 -2.73
N TRP A 16 -22.93 -12.54 -1.48
CA TRP A 16 -21.59 -12.85 -0.99
C TRP A 16 -21.29 -14.35 -1.06
N ALA A 17 -22.23 -15.19 -0.63
CA ALA A 17 -22.06 -16.64 -0.65
C ALA A 17 -21.97 -17.20 -2.08
N VAL A 18 -22.81 -16.71 -3.01
CA VAL A 18 -22.75 -17.07 -4.43
C VAL A 18 -21.45 -16.60 -5.07
N ALA A 19 -21.02 -15.35 -4.82
CA ALA A 19 -19.76 -14.83 -5.35
C ALA A 19 -18.57 -15.66 -4.85
N THR A 20 -18.57 -16.05 -3.57
CA THR A 20 -17.53 -16.90 -2.96
C THR A 20 -17.54 -18.30 -3.57
N ALA A 21 -18.71 -18.91 -3.75
CA ALA A 21 -18.85 -20.21 -4.39
C ALA A 21 -18.37 -20.19 -5.85
N CYS A 22 -18.73 -19.17 -6.63
CA CYS A 22 -18.25 -19.00 -8.00
C CYS A 22 -16.74 -18.81 -8.06
N ALA A 23 -16.18 -17.94 -7.21
CA ALA A 23 -14.74 -17.71 -7.15
C ALA A 23 -13.97 -19.00 -6.81
N LEU A 24 -14.42 -19.76 -5.81
CA LEU A 24 -13.81 -21.04 -5.42
C LEU A 24 -13.97 -22.12 -6.48
N ALA A 25 -15.11 -22.17 -7.18
CA ALA A 25 -15.31 -23.12 -8.27
C ALA A 25 -14.38 -22.85 -9.45
N VAL A 26 -14.26 -21.57 -9.85
CA VAL A 26 -13.33 -21.14 -10.91
C VAL A 26 -11.90 -21.43 -10.49
N MET A 27 -11.51 -21.06 -9.26
CA MET A 27 -10.18 -21.30 -8.73
C MET A 27 -9.87 -22.81 -8.68
N GLY A 28 -10.73 -23.62 -8.08
CA GLY A 28 -10.54 -25.08 -8.01
C GLY A 28 -10.49 -25.74 -9.40
N SER A 29 -11.30 -25.26 -10.35
CA SER A 29 -11.24 -25.74 -11.75
C SER A 29 -9.90 -25.38 -12.41
N LEU A 30 -9.40 -24.16 -12.17
CA LEU A 30 -8.09 -23.73 -12.66
C LEU A 30 -6.95 -24.58 -12.08
N PHE A 31 -6.99 -24.85 -10.77
CA PHE A 31 -6.00 -25.70 -10.08
C PHE A 31 -6.04 -27.17 -10.55
N HIS A 32 -7.16 -27.66 -11.07
CA HIS A 32 -7.29 -29.02 -11.59
C HIS A 32 -6.98 -29.13 -13.10
N PHE A 33 -7.21 -28.07 -13.89
CA PHE A 33 -7.02 -28.12 -15.35
C PHE A 33 -5.70 -27.49 -15.83
N VAL A 34 -5.01 -26.71 -14.98
CA VAL A 34 -3.74 -26.07 -15.33
C VAL A 34 -2.59 -26.77 -14.62
N ASP A 35 -1.90 -27.68 -15.31
CA ASP A 35 -0.78 -28.48 -14.77
C ASP A 35 0.58 -27.76 -14.77
N TRP A 36 0.62 -26.42 -14.80
CA TRP A 36 1.89 -25.69 -14.91
C TRP A 36 2.57 -25.48 -13.54
N GLY A 37 3.65 -26.20 -13.25
CA GLY A 37 4.52 -25.93 -12.09
C GLY A 37 3.84 -26.15 -10.73
N ILE A 38 3.68 -25.08 -9.94
CA ILE A 38 3.10 -25.10 -8.57
C ILE A 38 1.69 -25.69 -8.53
N PHE A 39 0.94 -25.62 -9.62
CA PHE A 39 -0.43 -26.15 -9.71
C PHE A 39 -0.49 -27.68 -9.69
N ARG A 40 0.54 -28.38 -10.18
CA ARG A 40 0.62 -29.85 -10.14
C ARG A 40 0.67 -30.40 -8.71
N ALA A 41 1.29 -29.65 -7.78
CA ALA A 41 1.29 -29.95 -6.35
C ALA A 41 -0.02 -29.57 -5.65
N GLY A 42 -0.85 -28.71 -6.28
CA GLY A 42 -2.11 -28.22 -5.75
C GLY A 42 -3.34 -29.06 -6.10
N HIS A 43 -3.22 -30.12 -6.90
CA HIS A 43 -4.34 -31.00 -7.29
C HIS A 43 -5.06 -31.61 -6.08
N GLU A 44 -4.34 -31.92 -5.01
CA GLU A 44 -4.93 -32.46 -3.78
C GLU A 44 -5.76 -31.42 -3.01
N MET A 45 -5.53 -30.13 -3.24
CA MET A 45 -6.28 -29.03 -2.61
C MET A 45 -7.56 -28.67 -3.39
N ALA A 46 -7.64 -28.99 -4.68
CA ALA A 46 -8.82 -28.74 -5.51
C ALA A 46 -10.14 -29.30 -4.92
N PRO A 47 -10.22 -30.56 -4.45
CA PRO A 47 -11.45 -31.08 -3.84
C PRO A 47 -11.83 -30.35 -2.56
N ILE A 48 -10.85 -29.91 -1.76
CA ILE A 48 -11.10 -29.15 -0.52
C ILE A 48 -11.74 -27.80 -0.85
N MET A 49 -11.24 -27.11 -1.89
CA MET A 49 -11.82 -25.83 -2.32
C MET A 49 -13.24 -25.99 -2.85
N TRP A 50 -13.53 -27.09 -3.56
CA TRP A 50 -14.89 -27.39 -4.03
C TRP A 50 -15.84 -27.75 -2.90
N VAL A 51 -15.40 -28.53 -1.91
CA VAL A 51 -16.20 -28.84 -0.71
C VAL A 51 -16.50 -27.57 0.08
N PHE A 52 -15.51 -26.70 0.25
CA PHE A 52 -15.71 -25.42 0.94
C PHE A 52 -16.62 -24.47 0.14
N GLY A 53 -16.50 -24.44 -1.19
CA GLY A 53 -17.40 -23.69 -2.07
C GLY A 53 -18.84 -24.21 -2.03
N ALA A 54 -19.02 -25.54 -2.02
CA ALA A 54 -20.33 -26.17 -1.87
C ALA A 54 -20.94 -25.87 -0.48
N PHE A 55 -20.13 -25.91 0.58
CA PHE A 55 -20.55 -25.51 1.92
C PHE A 55 -21.00 -24.04 1.97
N ALA A 56 -20.24 -23.13 1.34
CA ALA A 56 -20.63 -21.73 1.20
C ALA A 56 -21.96 -21.58 0.43
N LEU A 57 -22.20 -22.39 -0.61
CA LEU A 57 -23.46 -22.39 -1.36
C LEU A 57 -24.63 -22.93 -0.52
N VAL A 58 -24.41 -23.97 0.30
CA VAL A 58 -25.42 -24.51 1.23
C VAL A 58 -25.81 -23.49 2.31
N THR A 59 -24.85 -22.72 2.82
CA THR A 59 -25.13 -21.62 3.76
C THR A 59 -25.91 -20.47 3.10
N ALA A 60 -25.80 -20.29 1.78
CA ALA A 60 -26.66 -19.37 1.02
C ALA A 60 -28.14 -19.83 0.98
N GLY A 61 -28.36 -21.15 0.89
CA GLY A 61 -29.68 -21.77 0.79
C GLY A 61 -30.44 -21.86 2.12
N THR A 62 -29.75 -22.13 3.23
CA THR A 62 -30.33 -22.27 4.58
C THR A 62 -30.71 -20.94 5.25
N GLY A 63 -30.37 -19.81 4.62
CA GLY A 63 -30.79 -18.47 5.04
C GLY A 63 -29.88 -17.83 6.11
N ALA A 64 -30.32 -16.68 6.64
CA ALA A 64 -29.50 -15.79 7.47
C ALA A 64 -29.04 -16.41 8.81
N LYS A 65 -29.68 -17.47 9.30
CA LYS A 65 -29.39 -18.05 10.62
C LYS A 65 -28.00 -18.67 10.74
N ILE A 66 -27.52 -19.34 9.68
CA ILE A 66 -26.19 -19.99 9.66
C ILE A 66 -25.19 -19.21 8.82
N GLY A 67 -25.66 -18.48 7.79
CA GLY A 67 -24.78 -17.69 6.95
C GLY A 67 -24.14 -16.49 7.67
N LEU A 68 -24.82 -15.88 8.67
CA LEU A 68 -24.27 -14.72 9.39
C LEU A 68 -22.95 -15.03 10.15
N PRO A 69 -22.89 -16.05 11.03
CA PRO A 69 -21.67 -16.37 11.75
C PRO A 69 -20.54 -16.83 10.81
N ALA A 70 -20.88 -17.56 9.74
CA ALA A 70 -19.92 -17.95 8.71
C ALA A 70 -19.34 -16.72 7.97
N TYR A 71 -20.18 -15.76 7.62
CA TYR A 71 -19.77 -14.50 7.01
C TYR A 71 -18.85 -13.69 7.91
N TRP A 72 -19.16 -13.56 9.20
CA TRP A 72 -18.31 -12.85 10.17
C TRP A 72 -16.95 -13.53 10.36
N ALA A 73 -16.93 -14.86 10.49
CA ALA A 73 -15.69 -15.62 10.61
C ALA A 73 -14.81 -15.43 9.37
N TRP A 74 -15.41 -15.53 8.18
CA TRP A 74 -14.69 -15.34 6.92
C TRP A 74 -14.17 -13.92 6.74
N MET A 75 -15.01 -12.90 6.97
CA MET A 75 -14.60 -11.49 6.85
C MET A 75 -13.46 -11.16 7.82
N SER A 76 -13.51 -11.65 9.05
CA SER A 76 -12.45 -11.45 10.04
C SER A 76 -11.15 -12.12 9.60
N PHE A 77 -11.23 -13.35 9.07
CA PHE A 77 -10.09 -14.07 8.53
C PHE A 77 -9.44 -13.32 7.38
N VAL A 78 -10.22 -12.92 6.36
CA VAL A 78 -9.73 -12.15 5.21
C VAL A 78 -9.11 -10.83 5.64
N PHE A 79 -9.70 -10.14 6.62
CA PHE A 79 -9.16 -8.89 7.15
C PHE A 79 -7.79 -9.06 7.81
N ILE A 80 -7.65 -10.08 8.67
CA ILE A 80 -6.37 -10.38 9.35
C ILE A 80 -5.32 -10.77 8.31
N VAL A 81 -5.64 -11.72 7.42
CA VAL A 81 -4.71 -12.18 6.39
C VAL A 81 -4.31 -11.04 5.47
N GLY A 82 -5.26 -10.22 5.00
CA GLY A 82 -4.98 -9.08 4.15
C GLY A 82 -4.08 -8.04 4.83
N THR A 83 -4.30 -7.78 6.12
CA THR A 83 -3.46 -6.85 6.90
C THR A 83 -2.05 -7.39 7.08
N VAL A 84 -1.91 -8.68 7.43
CA VAL A 84 -0.61 -9.33 7.61
C VAL A 84 0.14 -9.39 6.28
N VAL A 85 -0.50 -9.88 5.21
CA VAL A 85 0.11 -9.96 3.88
C VAL A 85 0.48 -8.57 3.36
N GLY A 86 -0.38 -7.56 3.55
CA GLY A 86 -0.08 -6.19 3.16
C GLY A 86 1.12 -5.62 3.91
N THR A 87 1.19 -5.82 5.23
CA THR A 87 2.31 -5.38 6.07
C THR A 87 3.61 -6.10 5.71
N VAL A 88 3.55 -7.43 5.51
CA VAL A 88 4.69 -8.26 5.14
C VAL A 88 5.18 -7.91 3.75
N ALA A 89 4.29 -7.78 2.76
CA ALA A 89 4.65 -7.40 1.40
C ALA A 89 5.31 -6.01 1.37
N LEU A 90 4.75 -5.03 2.10
CA LEU A 90 5.36 -3.71 2.26
C LEU A 90 6.74 -3.81 2.92
N GLY A 91 6.88 -4.63 3.97
CA GLY A 91 8.14 -4.91 4.63
C GLY A 91 9.18 -5.51 3.69
N ILE A 92 8.80 -6.51 2.90
CA ILE A 92 9.67 -7.13 1.90
C ILE A 92 10.14 -6.09 0.90
N VAL A 93 9.23 -5.31 0.29
CA VAL A 93 9.63 -4.28 -0.68
C VAL A 93 10.54 -3.24 -0.04
N TYR A 94 10.25 -2.80 1.19
CA TYR A 94 11.07 -1.83 1.89
C TYR A 94 12.48 -2.36 2.19
N TYR A 95 12.60 -3.58 2.71
CA TYR A 95 13.90 -4.14 3.11
C TYR A 95 14.70 -4.74 1.95
N LEU A 96 14.05 -5.28 0.92
CA LEU A 96 14.72 -5.92 -0.22
C LEU A 96 14.97 -4.97 -1.38
N VAL A 97 14.22 -3.88 -1.50
CA VAL A 97 14.36 -2.92 -2.61
C VAL A 97 14.86 -1.58 -2.11
N MET A 98 14.11 -0.92 -1.21
CA MET A 98 14.47 0.43 -0.75
C MET A 98 15.76 0.45 0.09
N THR A 99 15.90 -0.48 1.03
CA THR A 99 17.06 -0.54 1.93
C THR A 99 18.39 -0.77 1.19
N PRO A 100 18.52 -1.75 0.28
CA PRO A 100 19.76 -1.89 -0.49
C PRO A 100 19.99 -0.73 -1.44
N MET A 101 18.94 -0.13 -2.01
CA MET A 101 19.10 1.08 -2.82
C MET A 101 19.71 2.24 -2.01
N ALA A 102 19.26 2.43 -0.77
CA ALA A 102 19.84 3.41 0.14
C ALA A 102 21.28 3.03 0.56
N LEU A 103 21.54 1.75 0.78
CA LEU A 103 22.88 1.24 1.13
C LEU A 103 23.88 1.45 -0.01
N VAL A 104 23.46 1.19 -1.24
CA VAL A 104 24.24 1.42 -2.47
C VAL A 104 24.51 2.92 -2.64
N ALA A 105 23.51 3.78 -2.47
CA ALA A 105 23.69 5.24 -2.51
C ALA A 105 24.71 5.72 -1.45
N ARG A 106 24.68 5.11 -0.25
CA ARG A 106 25.65 5.36 0.83
C ARG A 106 27.04 4.86 0.48
N ALA A 107 27.17 3.71 -0.17
CA ALA A 107 28.44 3.15 -0.63
C ALA A 107 29.09 4.01 -1.73
N PHE A 108 28.30 4.61 -2.62
CA PHE A 108 28.76 5.58 -3.62
C PHE A 108 29.09 6.97 -3.06
N GLY A 109 29.07 7.16 -1.73
CA GLY A 109 29.47 8.40 -1.09
C GLY A 109 28.55 9.60 -1.35
N ARG A 110 27.33 9.38 -1.89
CA ARG A 110 26.34 10.44 -2.07
C ARG A 110 25.64 10.71 -0.74
N ASP A 111 26.35 11.34 0.19
CA ASP A 111 25.76 11.92 1.40
C ASP A 111 25.05 13.23 1.02
N ARG A 112 23.86 13.13 0.43
CA ARG A 112 23.05 14.31 0.07
C ARG A 112 22.46 15.03 1.28
N LEU A 113 22.52 14.43 2.46
CA LEU A 113 21.96 14.99 3.69
C LEU A 113 23.03 15.45 4.69
N ASP A 114 24.32 15.38 4.33
CA ASP A 114 25.46 15.79 5.16
C ASP A 114 25.36 15.23 6.61
N VAL A 115 24.80 14.02 6.74
CA VAL A 115 24.38 13.45 8.04
C VAL A 115 25.58 13.06 8.88
N ARG A 116 26.70 12.71 8.23
CA ARG A 116 27.94 12.30 8.92
C ARG A 116 28.81 13.47 9.34
N THR A 117 28.59 14.68 8.83
CA THR A 117 29.47 15.84 9.07
C THR A 117 28.81 16.84 10.04
N ALA A 118 28.57 16.44 11.28
CA ALA A 118 28.11 17.39 12.31
C ALA A 118 28.76 17.11 13.67
N ALA A 119 30.07 17.28 13.74
CA ALA A 119 30.77 17.53 15.01
C ALA A 119 30.72 19.03 15.39
N GLY A 120 29.60 19.71 15.10
CA GLY A 120 29.41 21.13 15.36
C GLY A 120 27.97 21.43 15.75
N HIS A 121 27.79 22.31 16.74
CA HIS A 121 26.51 22.59 17.42
C HIS A 121 25.37 23.10 16.52
N THR A 122 25.63 23.43 15.25
CA THR A 122 24.57 23.91 14.34
C THR A 122 24.80 23.49 12.88
N ARG A 123 23.71 23.14 12.19
CA ARG A 123 23.66 22.73 10.76
C ARG A 123 23.19 23.87 9.83
N TRP A 124 23.39 25.11 10.25
CA TRP A 124 22.99 26.27 9.46
C TRP A 124 23.98 26.48 8.31
N HIS A 125 23.51 26.35 7.07
CA HIS A 125 24.25 26.86 5.92
C HIS A 125 23.94 28.36 5.76
N PRO A 126 24.95 29.25 5.70
CA PRO A 126 24.71 30.63 5.35
C PRO A 126 24.13 30.67 3.94
N LEU A 127 22.96 31.29 3.80
CA LEU A 127 22.39 31.56 2.49
C LEU A 127 23.39 32.41 1.69
N PRO A 128 23.64 32.10 0.41
CA PRO A 128 24.49 32.94 -0.42
C PRO A 128 23.93 34.35 -0.39
N ARG A 129 24.76 35.30 0.06
CA ARG A 129 24.43 36.72 0.07
C ARG A 129 24.14 37.13 -1.36
N LYS A 130 22.85 37.23 -1.73
CA LYS A 130 22.46 37.81 -3.00
C LYS A 130 23.05 39.22 -3.03
N SER A 131 23.99 39.44 -3.94
CA SER A 131 24.56 40.75 -4.26
C SER A 131 23.47 41.61 -4.91
N HIS A 132 22.49 42.05 -4.13
CA HIS A 132 21.63 43.17 -4.49
C HIS A 132 22.39 44.51 -4.45
N MET A 133 23.69 44.46 -4.10
CA MET A 133 24.63 45.57 -4.03
C MET A 133 25.28 45.86 -5.39
N THR A 134 24.47 45.84 -6.45
CA THR A 134 24.83 46.39 -7.78
C THR A 134 23.75 47.36 -8.28
N LEU A 135 22.63 47.50 -7.55
CA LEU A 135 21.52 48.40 -7.92
C LEU A 135 21.37 49.61 -6.98
N LEU A 136 22.24 49.77 -5.98
CA LEU A 136 22.29 50.96 -5.11
C LEU A 136 23.46 51.89 -5.41
N ASP A 137 24.30 51.57 -6.42
CA ASP A 137 25.34 52.48 -6.94
C ASP A 137 24.82 53.33 -8.11
N SER A 138 23.64 53.02 -8.66
CA SER A 138 23.02 53.83 -9.72
C SER A 138 22.19 55.01 -9.20
N SER A 139 22.20 55.32 -7.90
CA SER A 139 21.52 56.49 -7.35
C SER A 139 22.36 57.77 -7.36
N SER A 140 23.36 57.85 -8.23
CA SER A 140 23.89 59.14 -8.73
C SER A 140 22.90 59.87 -9.67
N VAL A 141 21.65 59.42 -9.75
CA VAL A 141 20.53 60.24 -10.23
C VAL A 141 20.29 61.37 -9.22
N THR A 142 20.99 62.48 -9.46
CA THR A 142 20.65 63.79 -8.93
C THR A 142 19.18 64.07 -9.24
N PRO A 143 18.33 64.37 -8.25
CA PRO A 143 16.98 64.82 -8.53
C PRO A 143 17.04 66.15 -9.27
N ALA A 144 16.37 66.26 -10.42
CA ALA A 144 16.40 67.41 -11.32
C ALA A 144 15.83 68.74 -10.74
N TRP A 145 15.61 68.83 -9.43
CA TRP A 145 15.03 69.99 -8.74
C TRP A 145 16.04 70.78 -7.89
N SER A 146 17.35 70.47 -7.93
CA SER A 146 18.37 71.17 -7.14
C SER A 146 19.09 72.32 -7.87
N THR A 147 18.40 73.10 -8.70
CA THR A 147 18.93 74.38 -9.22
C THR A 147 18.56 75.53 -8.27
N PRO A 148 19.53 76.22 -7.65
CA PRO A 148 19.27 77.49 -6.97
C PRO A 148 19.03 78.59 -8.00
N ILE A 149 18.03 79.44 -7.73
CA ILE A 149 17.83 80.74 -8.40
C ILE A 149 18.86 81.73 -7.84
#